data_AF-A0A524CS79-F1
#
_entry.id   AF-A0A524CS79-F1
#
_cell.length_a   1.000
_cell.length_b   1.000
_cell.length_c   1.000
_cell.angle_alpha   90.00
_cell.angle_beta   90.00
_cell.angle_gamma   90.00
#
_symmetry.space_group_name_H-M   'P 1'
#
loop_
_entity.id
_entity.type
_entity.pdbx_description
1 polymer ?
#
loop_
_entity_poly.entity_id
_entity_poly.type
_entity_poly.pdbx_seq_one_letter_code
_entity_poly.pdbx_strand_id
1 'polypeptide(L)'
;MPKSLVNYRVRHAFLVSYLLIVCTAAVLGASQLQTDPGSITVRFIIFGVIALILMVVGAIMGAVSKKRSASDIGEWNYRKSLLSIREYEKVLGRHEEDFKVFYDDTSSAGGCCCTISAAYLLYLALGIIPEGGIDASFWFTPAATLFIIIGYALLGLTSYGIGQHSVTFGVGDFFVAPDYRGLKHAKMLEDEEALYVKSLVKIGTQDDLQALFETEWRVYLDGQPDTVYIQLKVDKAHIYDYPYLVGIIVNGPDVVERTENLDIDTRFPGIVEYMSDEGVSVLVSRFDIPSDSAELEHEPNITAQEFRKLAKALARRLIKLSTE
;
A
#
# COMPACT_ATOMS: atom_id res chain seq x y z
N MET A 1 8.95 20.90 -2.37
CA MET A 1 8.15 21.52 -1.28
C MET A 1 7.21 22.50 -1.96
N PRO A 2 5.90 22.19 -1.98
CA PRO A 2 5.08 22.39 -0.79
C PRO A 2 4.35 21.11 -0.39
N LYS A 3 4.63 20.62 0.83
CA LYS A 3 3.63 19.78 1.54
C LYS A 3 2.36 20.62 1.55
N SER A 4 1.30 20.15 0.89
CA SER A 4 0.12 20.95 0.58
C SER A 4 -0.28 21.82 1.78
N LEU A 5 -0.31 23.14 1.58
CA LEU A 5 -0.70 24.12 2.61
C LEU A 5 -2.07 23.77 3.24
N VAL A 6 -2.90 23.02 2.51
CA VAL A 6 -4.17 22.45 2.93
C VAL A 6 -3.98 21.41 4.05
N ASN A 7 -3.06 20.45 3.90
CA ASN A 7 -2.75 19.46 4.94
C ASN A 7 -2.20 20.10 6.21
N TYR A 8 -1.42 21.18 6.09
CA TYR A 8 -0.95 21.94 7.23
C TYR A 8 -2.10 22.67 7.95
N ARG A 9 -2.96 23.38 7.21
CA ARG A 9 -4.08 24.15 7.79
C ARG A 9 -5.11 23.26 8.50
N VAL A 10 -5.47 22.13 7.91
CA VAL A 10 -6.44 21.19 8.50
C VAL A 10 -5.86 20.54 9.75
N ARG A 11 -4.62 20.02 9.70
CA ARG A 11 -3.95 19.44 10.87
C ARG A 11 -3.78 20.47 11.99
N HIS A 12 -3.39 21.70 11.66
CA HIS A 12 -3.23 22.78 12.62
C HIS A 12 -4.56 23.16 13.28
N ALA A 13 -5.65 23.26 12.53
CA ALA A 13 -6.98 23.54 13.08
C ALA A 13 -7.47 22.44 14.05
N PHE A 14 -7.25 21.16 13.71
CA PHE A 14 -7.57 20.04 14.61
C PHE A 14 -6.70 20.05 15.87
N LEU A 15 -5.41 20.35 15.75
CA LEU A 15 -4.48 20.38 16.87
C LEU A 15 -4.77 21.55 17.82
N VAL A 16 -5.08 22.74 17.29
CA VAL A 16 -5.52 23.90 18.09
C VAL A 16 -6.84 23.61 18.81
N SER A 17 -7.83 23.06 18.10
CA SER A 17 -9.13 22.73 18.71
C SER A 17 -8.98 21.69 19.82
N TYR A 18 -8.11 20.71 19.61
CA TYR A 18 -7.82 19.68 20.59
C TYR A 18 -7.10 20.24 21.83
N LEU A 19 -6.09 21.11 21.64
CA LEU A 19 -5.40 21.79 22.74
C LEU A 19 -6.36 22.63 23.59
N LEU A 20 -7.35 23.30 22.98
CA LEU A 20 -8.37 24.04 23.72
C LEU A 20 -9.23 23.12 24.59
N ILE A 21 -9.62 21.95 24.10
CA ILE A 21 -10.37 20.94 24.87
C ILE A 21 -9.53 20.46 26.06
N VAL A 22 -8.26 20.14 25.84
CA VAL A 22 -7.31 19.73 26.88
C VAL A 22 -7.15 20.80 27.96
N CYS A 23 -6.93 22.06 27.57
CA CYS A 23 -6.75 23.17 28.51
C CYS A 23 -8.03 23.41 29.34
N THR A 24 -9.20 23.34 28.70
CA THR A 24 -10.49 23.52 29.39
C THR A 24 -10.74 22.40 30.40
N ALA A 25 -10.47 21.15 30.01
CA ALA A 25 -10.58 19.99 30.89
C ALA A 25 -9.61 20.06 32.08
N ALA A 26 -8.39 20.54 31.85
CA ALA A 26 -7.39 20.70 32.90
C ALA A 26 -7.75 21.80 33.92
N VAL A 27 -8.28 22.94 33.46
CA VAL A 27 -8.73 24.03 34.34
C VAL A 27 -9.93 23.58 35.18
N LEU A 28 -10.90 22.90 34.56
CA LEU A 28 -12.06 22.34 35.29
C LEU A 28 -11.63 21.28 36.30
N GLY A 29 -10.74 20.36 35.91
CA GLY A 29 -10.21 19.33 36.81
C GLY A 29 -9.45 19.93 38.00
N ALA A 30 -8.56 20.90 37.76
CA ALA A 30 -7.83 21.59 38.83
C ALA A 30 -8.78 22.32 39.80
N SER A 31 -9.83 22.97 39.30
CA SER A 31 -10.81 23.67 40.15
C SER A 31 -11.58 22.72 41.07
N GLN A 32 -11.93 21.52 40.57
CA GLN A 32 -12.63 20.50 41.36
C GLN A 32 -11.70 19.86 42.40
N LEU A 33 -10.44 19.61 42.03
CA LEU A 33 -9.44 19.04 42.93
C LEU A 33 -9.09 20.00 44.09
N GLN A 34 -9.11 21.31 43.86
CA GLN A 34 -8.92 22.31 44.91
C GLN A 34 -10.09 22.38 45.90
N THR A 35 -11.30 21.98 45.47
CA THR A 35 -12.50 22.04 46.30
C THR A 35 -12.63 20.80 47.20
N ASP A 36 -12.27 19.62 46.69
CA ASP A 36 -12.30 18.37 47.46
C ASP A 36 -11.17 17.39 47.03
N PRO A 37 -9.93 17.61 47.49
CA PRO A 37 -8.77 16.81 47.10
C PRO A 37 -8.72 15.44 47.76
N GLY A 38 -9.43 15.23 48.87
CA GLY A 38 -9.43 13.97 49.61
C GLY A 38 -10.33 12.91 48.97
N SER A 39 -11.28 13.34 48.14
CA SER A 39 -12.24 12.45 47.50
C SER A 39 -11.60 11.60 46.41
N ILE A 40 -11.57 10.29 46.64
CA ILE A 40 -11.13 9.30 45.65
C ILE A 40 -11.98 9.36 44.39
N THR A 41 -13.27 9.72 44.53
CA THR A 41 -14.21 9.89 43.43
C THR A 41 -13.80 11.05 42.52
N VAL A 42 -13.43 12.19 43.10
CA VAL A 42 -12.96 13.37 42.33
C VAL A 42 -11.66 13.05 41.59
N ARG A 43 -10.72 12.37 42.25
CA ARG A 43 -9.47 11.92 41.62
C ARG A 43 -9.70 10.92 40.50
N PHE A 44 -10.61 9.97 40.68
CA PHE A 44 -10.97 9.00 39.64
C PHE A 44 -11.59 9.66 38.41
N ILE A 45 -12.44 10.67 38.62
CA ILE A 45 -13.03 11.44 37.52
C ILE A 45 -11.95 12.20 36.74
N ILE A 46 -11.04 12.88 37.44
CA ILE A 46 -9.99 13.70 36.82
C ILE A 46 -8.92 12.82 36.14
N PHE A 47 -8.31 11.90 36.88
CA PHE A 47 -7.18 11.12 36.37
C PHE A 47 -7.61 9.91 35.53
N GLY A 48 -8.86 9.45 35.66
CA GLY A 48 -9.42 8.35 34.88
C GLY A 48 -10.38 8.79 33.80
N VAL A 49 -11.59 9.21 34.18
CA VAL A 49 -12.68 9.45 33.20
C VAL A 49 -12.31 10.53 32.20
N ILE A 50 -11.81 11.69 32.65
CA ILE A 50 -11.41 12.79 31.76
C ILE A 50 -10.22 12.39 30.89
N ALA A 51 -9.21 11.73 31.46
CA ALA A 51 -8.05 11.24 30.71
C ALA A 51 -8.46 10.24 29.60
N LEU A 52 -9.37 9.32 29.90
CA LEU A 52 -9.93 8.37 28.94
C LEU A 52 -10.68 9.08 27.82
N ILE A 53 -11.52 10.07 28.15
CA ILE A 53 -12.25 10.87 27.15
C ILE A 53 -11.27 11.60 26.24
N LEU A 54 -10.25 12.27 26.80
CA LEU A 54 -9.23 12.98 26.02
C LEU A 54 -8.46 12.04 25.09
N MET A 55 -8.19 10.82 25.54
CA MET A 55 -7.54 9.78 24.76
C MET A 55 -8.43 9.24 23.63
N VAL A 56 -9.73 9.06 23.85
CA VAL A 56 -10.66 8.64 22.78
C VAL A 56 -10.84 9.76 21.76
N VAL A 57 -11.05 10.99 22.24
CA VAL A 57 -11.22 12.17 21.38
C VAL A 57 -9.96 12.44 20.55
N GLY A 58 -8.77 12.36 21.15
CA GLY A 58 -7.50 12.55 20.45
C GLY A 58 -7.33 11.55 19.30
N ALA A 59 -7.62 10.26 19.55
CA ALA A 59 -7.50 9.21 18.56
C ALA A 59 -8.52 9.40 17.43
N ILE A 60 -9.78 9.74 17.76
CA ILE A 60 -10.81 10.05 16.74
C ILE A 60 -10.38 11.26 15.90
N MET A 61 -9.89 12.34 16.53
CA MET A 61 -9.45 13.54 15.80
C MET A 61 -8.22 13.27 14.94
N GLY A 62 -7.28 12.44 15.39
CA GLY A 62 -6.15 11.96 14.60
C GLY A 62 -6.61 11.16 13.37
N ALA A 63 -7.52 10.21 13.58
CA ALA A 63 -8.11 9.39 12.53
C ALA A 63 -8.87 10.22 11.49
N VAL A 64 -9.73 11.14 11.94
CA VAL A 64 -10.49 12.05 11.06
C VAL A 64 -9.57 13.00 10.32
N SER A 65 -8.55 13.56 11.00
CA SER A 65 -7.56 14.44 10.37
C SER A 65 -6.81 13.71 9.26
N LYS A 66 -6.44 12.45 9.47
CA LYS A 66 -5.82 11.62 8.44
C LYS A 66 -6.81 11.34 7.30
N LYS A 67 -8.01 10.86 7.60
CA LYS A 67 -9.05 10.61 6.59
C LYS A 67 -9.31 11.81 5.69
N ARG A 68 -9.44 13.00 6.28
CA ARG A 68 -9.67 14.24 5.55
C ARG A 68 -8.48 14.65 4.67
N SER A 69 -7.25 14.42 5.14
CA SER A 69 -6.05 14.66 4.31
C SER A 69 -5.96 13.77 3.08
N ALA A 70 -6.60 12.59 3.07
CA ALA A 70 -6.66 11.76 1.86
C ALA A 70 -7.92 12.00 1.02
N SER A 71 -9.04 12.42 1.60
CA SER A 71 -10.23 12.75 0.79
C SER A 71 -10.10 14.04 0.00
N ASP A 72 -9.14 14.91 0.37
CA ASP A 72 -8.78 16.13 -0.40
C ASP A 72 -7.81 15.84 -1.55
N ILE A 73 -7.48 14.57 -1.81
CA ILE A 73 -6.82 14.15 -3.05
C ILE A 73 -7.84 14.38 -4.17
N GLY A 74 -7.78 15.55 -4.81
CA GLY A 74 -8.61 15.94 -5.96
C GLY A 74 -8.43 15.03 -7.19
N GLU A 75 -8.89 15.49 -8.36
CA GLU A 75 -8.87 14.68 -9.59
C GLU A 75 -7.45 14.39 -10.10
N TRP A 76 -7.22 13.12 -10.49
CA TRP A 76 -5.97 12.66 -11.08
C TRP A 76 -5.93 12.94 -12.57
N ASN A 77 -4.81 13.48 -13.05
CA ASN A 77 -4.54 13.56 -14.49
C ASN A 77 -3.90 12.26 -14.94
N TYR A 78 -4.63 11.47 -15.73
CA TYR A 78 -4.15 10.18 -16.22
C TYR A 78 -3.44 10.32 -17.57
N ARG A 79 -2.27 9.69 -17.68
CA ARG A 79 -1.55 9.52 -18.94
C ARG A 79 -1.17 8.06 -19.13
N LYS A 80 -1.61 7.48 -20.24
CA LYS A 80 -1.09 6.19 -20.72
C LYS A 80 0.25 6.43 -21.41
N SER A 81 1.28 5.72 -20.98
CA SER A 81 2.63 5.83 -21.54
C SER A 81 3.22 4.44 -21.75
N LEU A 82 3.89 4.26 -22.88
CA LEU A 82 4.63 3.04 -23.18
C LEU A 82 6.08 3.25 -22.74
N LEU A 83 6.52 2.48 -21.74
CA LEU A 83 7.83 2.64 -21.09
C LEU A 83 8.71 1.43 -21.33
N SER A 84 10.01 1.63 -21.52
CA SER A 84 10.99 0.55 -21.40
C SER A 84 11.09 0.04 -19.95
N ILE A 85 11.69 -1.13 -19.74
CA ILE A 85 11.94 -1.69 -18.38
C ILE A 85 12.66 -0.67 -17.50
N ARG A 86 13.72 -0.03 -18.01
CA ARG A 86 14.51 0.97 -17.26
C ARG A 86 13.71 2.23 -16.91
N GLU A 87 12.82 2.67 -17.80
CA GLU A 87 11.95 3.82 -17.52
C GLU A 87 10.86 3.45 -16.52
N TYR A 88 10.31 2.24 -16.62
CA TYR A 88 9.37 1.70 -15.64
C TYR A 88 9.99 1.67 -14.25
N GLU A 89 11.23 1.17 -14.09
CA GLU A 89 11.93 1.15 -12.81
C GLU A 89 12.12 2.56 -12.21
N LYS A 90 12.40 3.56 -13.05
CA LYS A 90 12.51 4.95 -12.59
C LYS A 90 11.17 5.50 -12.08
N VAL A 91 10.08 5.17 -12.78
CA VAL A 91 8.73 5.58 -12.36
C VAL A 91 8.31 4.83 -11.10
N LEU A 92 8.64 3.54 -11.01
CA LEU A 92 8.42 2.70 -9.84
C LEU A 92 9.17 3.23 -8.63
N GLY A 93 10.45 3.60 -8.77
CA GLY A 93 11.24 4.19 -7.69
C GLY A 93 10.63 5.51 -7.18
N ARG A 94 10.15 6.37 -8.08
CA ARG A 94 9.44 7.60 -7.68
C ARG A 94 8.12 7.31 -6.96
N HIS A 95 7.35 6.34 -7.45
CA HIS A 95 6.13 5.91 -6.80
C HIS A 95 6.43 5.39 -5.38
N GLU A 96 7.44 4.53 -5.23
CA GLU A 96 7.85 4.06 -3.91
C GLU A 96 8.29 5.21 -3.00
N GLU A 97 9.07 6.17 -3.49
CA GLU A 97 9.51 7.34 -2.72
C GLU A 97 8.34 8.23 -2.26
N ASP A 98 7.43 8.57 -3.17
CA ASP A 98 6.26 9.41 -2.91
C ASP A 98 5.30 8.74 -1.91
N PHE A 99 5.17 7.42 -2.00
CA PHE A 99 4.20 6.67 -1.22
C PHE A 99 4.79 5.88 -0.04
N LYS A 100 6.10 5.90 0.18
CA LYS A 100 6.80 5.20 1.28
C LYS A 100 6.14 5.44 2.64
N VAL A 101 5.75 6.70 2.89
CA VAL A 101 5.09 7.13 4.14
C VAL A 101 3.75 6.43 4.39
N PHE A 102 3.10 5.92 3.35
CA PHE A 102 1.85 5.18 3.45
C PHE A 102 2.05 3.66 3.61
N TYR A 103 3.18 3.10 3.15
CA TYR A 103 3.46 1.66 3.14
C TYR A 103 4.32 1.17 4.32
N ASP A 104 5.32 1.95 4.77
CA ASP A 104 6.31 1.49 5.76
C ASP A 104 5.83 1.46 7.22
N ASP A 105 4.64 2.01 7.51
CA ASP A 105 4.24 2.30 8.89
C ASP A 105 3.25 1.29 9.47
N THR A 106 3.39 0.00 9.11
CA THR A 106 2.60 -1.10 9.70
C THR A 106 3.24 -1.71 10.96
N SER A 107 4.54 -1.47 11.19
CA SER A 107 5.25 -1.96 12.39
C SER A 107 4.97 -1.12 13.66
N SER A 108 4.43 0.09 13.51
CA SER A 108 4.12 1.01 14.62
C SER A 108 2.78 0.72 15.32
N ALA A 109 1.90 -0.06 14.69
CA ALA A 109 0.58 -0.41 15.26
C ALA A 109 0.68 -1.26 16.55
N GLY A 110 1.70 -2.12 16.66
CA GLY A 110 1.92 -2.98 17.84
C GLY A 110 2.48 -2.23 19.06
N GLY A 111 3.40 -1.27 18.84
CA GLY A 111 3.95 -0.44 19.93
C GLY A 111 2.97 0.61 20.46
N CYS A 112 2.05 1.05 19.60
CA CYS A 112 1.04 2.06 19.88
C CYS A 112 0.03 1.67 21.00
N CYS A 113 -0.55 0.46 20.97
CA CYS A 113 -1.55 0.05 21.97
C CYS A 113 -0.96 -0.15 23.38
N CYS A 114 0.28 -0.64 23.47
CA CYS A 114 0.97 -0.89 24.73
C CYS A 114 1.47 0.41 25.38
N THR A 115 1.97 1.36 24.58
CA THR A 115 2.44 2.67 25.08
C THR A 115 1.30 3.55 25.59
N ILE A 116 0.13 3.54 24.95
CA ILE A 116 -1.08 4.22 25.47
C ILE A 116 -1.48 3.65 26.82
N SER A 117 -1.60 2.32 26.88
CA SER A 117 -2.03 1.64 28.09
C SER A 117 -1.02 1.91 29.22
N ALA A 118 0.28 1.88 28.94
CA ALA A 118 1.33 2.18 29.90
C ALA A 118 1.32 3.67 30.35
N ALA A 119 1.17 4.62 29.43
CA ALA A 119 1.14 6.05 29.75
C ALA A 119 -0.13 6.43 30.54
N TYR A 120 -1.28 5.86 30.17
CA TYR A 120 -2.54 6.03 30.90
C TYR A 120 -2.49 5.38 32.29
N LEU A 121 -1.95 4.17 32.41
CA LEU A 121 -1.75 3.49 33.70
C LEU A 121 -0.74 4.23 34.58
N LEU A 122 0.34 4.79 34.02
CA LEU A 122 1.31 5.60 34.75
C LEU A 122 0.68 6.90 35.25
N TYR A 123 -0.12 7.58 34.41
CA TYR A 123 -0.83 8.80 34.80
C TYR A 123 -1.88 8.54 35.88
N LEU A 124 -2.62 7.43 35.77
CA LEU A 124 -3.54 6.94 36.80
C LEU A 124 -2.81 6.61 38.11
N ALA A 125 -1.70 5.88 38.03
CA ALA A 125 -0.91 5.50 39.21
C ALA A 125 -0.39 6.72 39.96
N LEU A 126 0.09 7.75 39.25
CA LEU A 126 0.59 9.00 39.83
C LEU A 126 -0.51 9.89 40.42
N GLY A 127 -1.73 9.86 39.86
CA GLY A 127 -2.85 10.69 40.33
C GLY A 127 -3.72 10.04 41.41
N ILE A 128 -3.87 8.71 41.38
CA ILE A 128 -4.80 7.96 42.23
C ILE A 128 -4.12 7.38 43.47
N ILE A 129 -2.84 6.97 43.42
CA ILE A 129 -2.15 6.33 44.54
C ILE A 129 -1.43 7.42 45.37
N PRO A 130 -2.00 7.88 46.50
CA PRO A 130 -1.41 8.96 47.27
C PRO A 130 -0.63 8.42 48.47
N GLU A 131 -0.67 7.11 48.73
CA GLU A 131 -0.35 6.54 50.05
C GLU A 131 1.15 6.53 50.41
N GLY A 132 2.04 7.16 49.63
CA GLY A 132 3.47 7.12 49.98
C GLY A 132 4.42 8.17 49.42
N GLY A 133 4.01 9.27 48.79
CA GLY A 133 5.04 10.18 48.26
C GLY A 133 4.68 11.60 47.80
N ILE A 134 3.42 11.90 47.47
CA ILE A 134 3.04 13.26 47.06
C ILE A 134 2.19 13.86 48.18
N ASP A 135 2.78 14.82 48.90
CA ASP A 135 2.10 15.52 49.99
C ASP A 135 0.80 16.16 49.49
N ALA A 136 -0.28 16.06 50.25
CA ALA A 136 -1.60 16.55 49.84
C ALA A 136 -1.57 18.06 49.54
N SER A 137 -0.62 18.77 50.15
CA SER A 137 -0.29 20.18 49.92
C SER A 137 0.12 20.48 48.46
N PHE A 138 0.76 19.54 47.76
CA PHE A 138 1.17 19.71 46.36
C PHE A 138 -0.02 19.99 45.45
N TRP A 139 -1.13 19.28 45.65
CA TRP A 139 -2.33 19.40 44.82
C TRP A 139 -3.04 20.75 44.93
N PHE A 140 -2.71 21.55 45.94
CA PHE A 140 -3.20 22.93 46.11
C PHE A 140 -2.30 23.99 45.46
N THR A 141 -1.17 23.60 44.89
CA THR A 141 -0.23 24.55 44.29
C THR A 141 -0.55 24.80 42.81
N PRO A 142 -0.20 25.98 42.28
CA PRO A 142 -0.22 26.23 40.83
C PRO A 142 0.63 25.21 40.04
N ALA A 143 1.64 24.61 40.68
CA ALA A 143 2.47 23.56 40.08
C ALA A 143 1.68 22.27 39.80
N ALA A 144 0.70 21.91 40.64
CA ALA A 144 -0.18 20.78 40.37
C ALA A 144 -1.12 21.03 39.19
N THR A 145 -1.65 22.25 39.05
CA THR A 145 -2.44 22.63 37.87
C THR A 145 -1.61 22.52 36.60
N LEU A 146 -0.36 23.03 36.62
CA LEU A 146 0.56 22.92 35.50
C LEU A 146 0.88 21.46 35.16
N PHE A 147 1.08 20.61 36.17
CA PHE A 147 1.32 19.18 36.00
C PHE A 147 0.15 18.47 35.30
N ILE A 148 -1.10 18.75 35.71
CA ILE A 148 -2.30 18.19 35.07
C ILE A 148 -2.41 18.64 33.60
N ILE A 149 -2.15 19.93 33.32
CA ILE A 149 -2.17 20.47 31.96
C ILE A 149 -1.14 19.75 31.07
N ILE A 150 0.10 19.62 31.55
CA ILE A 150 1.18 18.96 30.81
C ILE A 150 0.84 17.47 30.59
N GLY A 151 0.33 16.79 31.62
CA GLY A 151 -0.05 15.38 31.54
C GLY A 151 -1.14 15.12 30.50
N TYR A 152 -2.21 15.92 30.51
CA TYR A 152 -3.26 15.82 29.49
C TYR A 152 -2.78 16.22 28.09
N ALA A 153 -1.90 17.21 27.97
CA ALA A 153 -1.33 17.60 26.68
C ALA A 153 -0.48 16.47 26.08
N LEU A 154 0.35 15.81 26.89
CA LEU A 154 1.15 14.67 26.46
C LEU A 154 0.28 13.46 26.08
N LEU A 155 -0.66 13.08 26.96
CA LEU A 155 -1.61 11.99 26.70
C LEU A 155 -2.39 12.24 25.41
N GLY A 156 -2.72 13.50 25.16
CA GLY A 156 -3.48 13.88 24.01
C GLY A 156 -2.70 13.93 22.70
N LEU A 157 -1.46 14.41 22.74
CA LEU A 157 -0.56 14.39 21.60
C LEU A 157 -0.23 12.95 21.17
N THR A 158 0.03 12.06 22.14
CA THR A 158 0.27 10.64 21.85
C THR A 158 -0.97 10.00 21.26
N SER A 159 -2.14 10.21 21.86
CA SER A 159 -3.42 9.73 21.33
C SER A 159 -3.73 10.24 19.91
N TYR A 160 -3.48 11.52 19.62
CA TYR A 160 -3.67 12.10 18.29
C TYR A 160 -2.74 11.49 17.25
N GLY A 161 -1.44 11.37 17.56
CA GLY A 161 -0.48 10.70 16.68
C GLY A 161 -0.93 9.27 16.36
N ILE A 162 -1.43 8.57 17.37
CA ILE A 162 -1.94 7.21 17.24
C ILE A 162 -3.19 7.14 16.36
N GLY A 163 -4.12 8.07 16.51
CA GLY A 163 -5.25 8.20 15.58
C GLY A 163 -4.79 8.35 14.13
N GLN A 164 -3.68 9.06 13.90
CA GLN A 164 -3.07 9.12 12.57
C GLN A 164 -2.43 7.80 12.14
N HIS A 165 -1.93 6.96 13.04
CA HIS A 165 -1.35 5.67 12.64
C HIS A 165 -2.41 4.56 12.49
N SER A 166 -3.52 4.61 13.23
CA SER A 166 -4.55 3.57 13.25
C SER A 166 -5.41 3.51 11.98
N VAL A 167 -5.58 4.64 11.28
CA VAL A 167 -6.26 4.65 9.99
C VAL A 167 -5.27 4.22 8.91
N THR A 168 -5.31 2.96 8.52
CA THR A 168 -4.77 2.52 7.24
C THR A 168 -5.71 3.03 6.16
N PHE A 169 -5.23 3.88 5.25
CA PHE A 169 -6.01 4.15 4.05
C PHE A 169 -6.22 2.85 3.29
N GLY A 170 -7.38 2.69 2.66
CA GLY A 170 -7.60 1.66 1.66
C GLY A 170 -6.70 1.96 0.46
N VAL A 171 -5.42 1.66 0.60
CA VAL A 171 -4.45 1.76 -0.49
C VAL A 171 -4.93 0.92 -1.66
N GLY A 172 -5.61 -0.20 -1.41
CA GLY A 172 -6.24 -1.03 -2.44
C GLY A 172 -7.36 -0.38 -3.24
N ASP A 173 -8.00 0.70 -2.76
CA ASP A 173 -9.09 1.37 -3.49
C ASP A 173 -8.57 2.48 -4.44
N PHE A 174 -7.32 2.93 -4.25
CA PHE A 174 -6.72 4.02 -5.05
C PHE A 174 -5.39 3.64 -5.72
N PHE A 175 -4.69 2.63 -5.22
CA PHE A 175 -3.35 2.25 -5.65
C PHE A 175 -3.27 0.74 -5.87
N VAL A 176 -3.16 0.33 -7.12
CA VAL A 176 -2.82 -1.05 -7.46
C VAL A 176 -1.37 -1.24 -7.05
N ALA A 177 -1.08 -2.26 -6.24
CA ALA A 177 0.29 -2.59 -5.87
C ALA A 177 1.14 -2.73 -7.15
N PRO A 178 2.35 -2.16 -7.19
CA PRO A 178 3.17 -2.23 -8.39
C PRO A 178 3.43 -3.67 -8.82
N ASP A 179 3.50 -3.90 -10.13
CA ASP A 179 3.66 -5.25 -10.68
C ASP A 179 5.14 -5.71 -10.65
N TYR A 180 5.64 -5.99 -9.44
CA TYR A 180 7.00 -6.48 -9.23
C TYR A 180 7.26 -7.86 -9.87
N ARG A 181 6.22 -8.71 -9.92
CA ARG A 181 6.31 -10.06 -10.47
C ARG A 181 6.39 -10.01 -11.99
N GLY A 182 5.52 -9.23 -12.63
CA GLY A 182 5.61 -8.95 -14.06
C GLY A 182 6.95 -8.32 -14.42
N LEU A 183 7.47 -7.38 -13.62
CA LEU A 183 8.82 -6.82 -13.84
C LEU A 183 9.92 -7.90 -13.81
N LYS A 184 9.87 -8.83 -12.84
CA LYS A 184 10.83 -9.94 -12.73
C LYS A 184 10.83 -10.79 -14.01
N HIS A 185 9.67 -11.18 -14.52
CA HIS A 185 9.55 -12.00 -15.72
C HIS A 185 9.79 -11.20 -17.01
N ALA A 186 9.46 -9.91 -17.04
CA ALA A 186 9.77 -9.01 -18.16
C ALA A 186 11.29 -8.88 -18.36
N LYS A 187 12.05 -8.74 -17.27
CA LYS A 187 13.53 -8.74 -17.30
C LYS A 187 14.10 -10.04 -17.86
N MET A 188 13.45 -11.18 -17.62
CA MET A 188 13.89 -12.45 -18.19
C MET A 188 13.84 -12.43 -19.73
N LEU A 189 12.99 -11.59 -20.34
CA LEU A 189 12.83 -11.49 -21.79
C LEU A 189 13.61 -10.33 -22.43
N GLU A 190 14.29 -9.48 -21.64
CA GLU A 190 14.96 -8.25 -22.14
C GLU A 190 16.15 -8.54 -23.07
N ASP A 191 16.93 -9.59 -22.80
CA ASP A 191 18.15 -9.89 -23.56
C ASP A 191 17.91 -10.66 -24.87
N GLU A 192 16.65 -10.83 -25.28
CA GLU A 192 16.34 -11.71 -26.39
C GLU A 192 16.32 -10.96 -27.73
N GLU A 193 17.11 -11.46 -28.68
CA GLU A 193 17.20 -10.86 -30.01
C GLU A 193 15.85 -11.01 -30.74
N ALA A 194 15.38 -9.93 -31.36
CA ALA A 194 14.07 -9.78 -32.03
C ALA A 194 12.83 -9.65 -31.11
N LEU A 195 13.00 -9.51 -29.78
CA LEU A 195 11.90 -9.21 -28.85
C LEU A 195 12.14 -7.87 -28.14
N TYR A 196 11.15 -6.97 -28.14
CA TYR A 196 11.23 -5.71 -27.41
C TYR A 196 10.20 -5.66 -26.28
N VAL A 197 10.68 -5.69 -25.05
CA VAL A 197 9.82 -5.65 -23.86
C VAL A 197 9.53 -4.20 -23.45
N LYS A 198 8.26 -3.83 -23.40
CA LYS A 198 7.79 -2.53 -22.92
C LYS A 198 6.60 -2.72 -21.99
N SER A 199 6.41 -1.78 -21.08
CA SER A 199 5.26 -1.72 -20.19
C SER A 199 4.32 -0.63 -20.65
N LEU A 200 3.06 -0.97 -20.92
CA LEU A 200 2.00 0.01 -21.06
C LEU A 200 1.50 0.35 -19.66
N VAL A 201 1.76 1.59 -19.25
CA VAL A 201 1.49 2.05 -17.89
C VAL A 201 0.48 3.18 -17.90
N LYS A 202 -0.50 3.11 -17.01
CA LYS A 202 -1.36 4.24 -16.66
C LYS A 202 -0.77 4.94 -15.46
N ILE A 203 -0.22 6.12 -15.71
CA ILE A 203 0.36 6.98 -14.69
C ILE A 203 -0.67 8.05 -14.35
N GLY A 204 -1.01 8.18 -13.07
CA GLY A 204 -1.73 9.35 -12.58
C GLY A 204 -0.75 10.35 -12.01
N THR A 205 -0.90 11.60 -12.40
CA THR A 205 -0.16 12.72 -11.83
C THR A 205 -1.12 13.70 -11.17
N GLN A 206 -0.78 14.13 -9.97
CA GLN A 206 -1.52 15.15 -9.25
C GLN A 206 -0.56 16.02 -8.45
N ASP A 207 -0.58 17.32 -8.71
CA ASP A 207 0.41 18.28 -8.20
C ASP A 207 1.84 17.74 -8.44
N ASP A 208 2.56 17.37 -7.37
CA ASP A 208 3.91 16.81 -7.40
C ASP A 208 3.93 15.27 -7.24
N LEU A 209 2.79 14.60 -7.05
CA LEU A 209 2.69 13.15 -6.81
C LEU A 209 2.54 12.37 -8.11
N GLN A 210 3.26 11.25 -8.21
CA GLN A 210 3.18 10.33 -9.35
C GLN A 210 2.81 8.91 -8.89
N ALA A 211 1.64 8.42 -9.34
CA ALA A 211 1.14 7.10 -9.00
C ALA A 211 1.01 6.16 -10.22
N LEU A 212 1.34 4.89 -10.00
CA LEU A 212 1.14 3.79 -10.95
C LEU A 212 -0.23 3.16 -10.69
N PHE A 213 -1.12 3.19 -11.70
CA PHE A 213 -2.48 2.66 -11.58
C PHE A 213 -2.67 1.32 -12.28
N GLU A 214 -2.17 1.20 -13.51
CA GLU A 214 -2.28 -0.02 -14.31
C GLU A 214 -0.94 -0.26 -14.98
N THR A 215 -0.51 -1.51 -14.99
CA THR A 215 0.73 -1.94 -15.62
C THR A 215 0.42 -3.16 -16.48
N GLU A 216 0.81 -3.11 -17.75
CA GLU A 216 0.65 -4.21 -18.68
C GLU A 216 1.96 -4.44 -19.43
N TRP A 217 2.58 -5.59 -19.21
CA TRP A 217 3.83 -5.95 -19.90
C TRP A 217 3.53 -6.51 -21.28
N ARG A 218 4.11 -5.88 -22.31
CA ARG A 218 4.01 -6.27 -23.70
C ARG A 218 5.38 -6.53 -24.30
N VAL A 219 5.47 -7.58 -25.09
CA VAL A 219 6.64 -7.95 -25.86
C VAL A 219 6.29 -7.78 -27.33
N TYR A 220 6.96 -6.83 -27.97
CA TYR A 220 6.80 -6.52 -29.38
C TYR A 220 7.77 -7.36 -30.20
N LEU A 221 7.33 -7.79 -31.38
CA LEU A 221 8.13 -8.62 -32.28
C LEU A 221 8.80 -7.74 -33.33
N ASP A 222 10.10 -7.95 -33.55
CA ASP A 222 10.83 -7.18 -34.56
C ASP A 222 10.26 -7.37 -35.97
N GLY A 223 10.13 -6.27 -36.71
CA GLY A 223 9.54 -6.26 -38.05
C GLY A 223 8.02 -6.48 -38.12
N GLN A 224 7.31 -6.59 -36.99
CA GLN A 224 5.85 -6.71 -36.94
C GLN A 224 5.17 -5.40 -36.50
N PRO A 225 3.92 -5.13 -36.92
CA PRO A 225 3.17 -3.98 -36.46
C PRO A 225 2.78 -4.09 -34.97
N ASP A 226 2.51 -2.97 -34.31
CA ASP A 226 2.09 -2.90 -32.90
C ASP A 226 0.76 -3.64 -32.61
N THR A 227 0.03 -4.05 -33.65
CA THR A 227 -1.17 -4.90 -33.57
C THR A 227 -0.84 -6.37 -33.33
N VAL A 228 0.43 -6.77 -33.46
CA VAL A 228 0.95 -8.12 -33.20
C VAL A 228 1.94 -8.03 -32.03
N TYR A 229 1.51 -8.53 -30.87
CA TYR A 229 2.34 -8.47 -29.66
C TYR A 229 2.05 -9.65 -28.74
N ILE A 230 2.94 -9.88 -27.80
CA ILE A 230 2.77 -10.87 -26.74
C ILE A 230 2.56 -10.11 -25.42
N GLN A 231 1.42 -10.31 -24.77
CA GLN A 231 1.17 -9.82 -23.43
C GLN A 231 1.71 -10.82 -22.40
N LEU A 232 2.53 -10.35 -21.47
CA LEU A 232 3.01 -11.13 -20.33
C LEU A 232 1.99 -11.05 -19.19
N LYS A 233 1.53 -12.20 -18.71
CA LYS A 233 0.66 -12.31 -17.54
C LYS A 233 1.26 -13.26 -16.51
N VAL A 234 1.01 -13.00 -15.24
CA VAL A 234 1.46 -13.85 -14.13
C VAL A 234 0.23 -14.18 -13.30
N ASP A 235 -0.17 -15.45 -13.29
CA ASP A 235 -1.28 -15.88 -12.46
C ASP A 235 -0.85 -16.04 -11.00
N LYS A 236 -1.80 -15.77 -10.10
CA LYS A 236 -1.63 -15.96 -8.66
C LYS A 236 -2.10 -17.36 -8.28
N ALA A 237 -1.25 -18.36 -8.51
CA ALA A 237 -1.40 -19.61 -7.77
C ALA A 237 -0.98 -19.37 -6.32
N HIS A 238 -1.70 -19.95 -5.34
CA HIS A 238 -1.49 -19.70 -3.91
C HIS A 238 -0.06 -19.99 -3.38
N ILE A 239 0.80 -20.64 -4.18
CA ILE A 239 2.09 -21.18 -3.76
C ILE A 239 3.27 -20.66 -4.62
N TYR A 240 3.05 -20.23 -5.87
CA TYR A 240 4.14 -19.80 -6.77
C TYR A 240 3.66 -18.85 -7.88
N ASP A 241 4.61 -18.15 -8.51
CA ASP A 241 4.36 -17.32 -9.69
C ASP A 241 4.23 -18.20 -10.94
N TYR A 242 3.08 -18.14 -11.64
CA TYR A 242 2.87 -18.88 -12.89
C TYR A 242 2.82 -17.92 -14.08
N PRO A 243 3.96 -17.62 -14.73
CA PRO A 243 4.01 -16.74 -15.88
C PRO A 243 3.49 -17.46 -17.13
N TYR A 244 2.66 -16.78 -17.89
CA TYR A 244 2.19 -17.22 -19.20
C TYR A 244 2.20 -16.05 -20.19
N LEU A 245 2.27 -16.40 -21.47
CA LEU A 245 2.44 -15.46 -22.57
C LEU A 245 1.21 -15.52 -23.46
N VAL A 246 0.57 -14.39 -23.67
CA VAL A 246 -0.64 -14.28 -24.50
C VAL A 246 -0.27 -13.53 -25.77
N GLY A 247 -0.08 -14.27 -26.86
CA GLY A 247 0.07 -13.72 -28.19
C GLY A 247 -1.24 -13.15 -28.69
N ILE A 248 -1.23 -11.94 -29.21
CA ILE A 248 -2.41 -11.20 -29.67
C ILE A 248 -2.13 -10.66 -31.07
N ILE A 249 -3.06 -10.93 -32.00
CA ILE A 249 -3.11 -10.34 -33.33
C ILE A 249 -4.45 -9.60 -33.46
N VAL A 250 -4.41 -8.28 -33.42
CA VAL A 250 -5.60 -7.44 -33.63
C VAL A 250 -5.96 -7.42 -35.11
N ASN A 251 -7.23 -7.68 -35.44
CA ASN A 251 -7.72 -7.93 -36.81
C ASN A 251 -7.01 -9.13 -37.47
N GLY A 252 -6.74 -10.17 -36.68
CA GLY A 252 -6.09 -11.39 -37.15
C GLY A 252 -7.06 -12.39 -37.79
N PRO A 253 -6.52 -13.45 -38.43
CA PRO A 253 -7.34 -14.51 -39.01
C PRO A 253 -8.08 -15.31 -37.92
N ASP A 254 -9.28 -15.80 -38.23
CA ASP A 254 -9.99 -16.73 -37.36
C ASP A 254 -9.18 -18.02 -37.21
N VAL A 255 -8.98 -18.45 -35.96
CA VAL A 255 -8.18 -19.64 -35.66
C VAL A 255 -9.06 -20.69 -35.02
N VAL A 256 -9.00 -21.92 -35.52
CA VAL A 256 -9.74 -23.04 -34.92
C VAL A 256 -9.21 -23.31 -33.51
N GLU A 257 -10.10 -23.29 -32.53
CA GLU A 257 -9.76 -23.61 -31.14
C GLU A 257 -9.09 -24.98 -31.04
N ARG A 258 -7.85 -24.98 -30.55
CA ARG A 258 -7.07 -26.20 -30.35
C ARG A 258 -5.95 -25.98 -29.36
N THR A 259 -5.47 -27.07 -28.78
CA THR A 259 -4.30 -27.10 -27.91
C THR A 259 -3.19 -27.89 -28.60
N GLU A 260 -2.00 -27.31 -28.68
CA GLU A 260 -0.81 -27.94 -29.24
C GLU A 260 0.29 -28.01 -28.18
N ASN A 261 0.91 -29.18 -28.05
CA ASN A 261 2.12 -29.33 -27.24
C ASN A 261 3.32 -28.74 -27.97
N LEU A 262 4.13 -27.98 -27.24
CA LEU A 262 5.40 -27.45 -27.66
C LEU A 262 6.54 -28.27 -27.08
N ASP A 263 7.25 -28.98 -27.94
CA ASP A 263 8.56 -29.49 -27.59
C ASP A 263 9.59 -28.36 -27.71
N ILE A 264 9.93 -27.76 -26.56
CA ILE A 264 10.84 -26.60 -26.46
C ILE A 264 12.17 -26.95 -25.79
N ASP A 265 12.50 -28.23 -25.60
CA ASP A 265 13.75 -28.66 -24.95
C ASP A 265 13.94 -27.96 -23.57
N THR A 266 12.89 -28.01 -22.76
CA THR A 266 12.84 -27.43 -21.41
C THR A 266 12.37 -28.49 -20.42
N ARG A 267 12.60 -28.27 -19.12
CA ARG A 267 12.21 -29.24 -18.09
C ARG A 267 10.71 -29.52 -18.08
N PHE A 268 9.94 -28.46 -18.26
CA PHE A 268 8.49 -28.54 -18.44
C PHE A 268 8.20 -28.28 -19.92
N PRO A 269 7.44 -29.14 -20.63
CA PRO A 269 7.06 -28.87 -22.00
C PRO A 269 6.15 -27.63 -22.05
N GLY A 270 6.12 -26.96 -23.20
CA GLY A 270 5.19 -25.85 -23.41
C GLY A 270 3.85 -26.36 -23.95
N ILE A 271 2.81 -25.57 -23.77
CA ILE A 271 1.51 -25.73 -24.44
C ILE A 271 1.18 -24.41 -25.12
N VAL A 272 0.55 -24.47 -26.29
CA VAL A 272 -0.09 -23.32 -26.94
C VAL A 272 -1.55 -23.63 -27.20
N GLU A 273 -2.41 -22.78 -26.67
CA GLU A 273 -3.85 -22.79 -26.88
C GLU A 273 -4.18 -21.70 -27.89
N TYR A 274 -4.87 -22.08 -28.96
CA TYR A 274 -5.33 -21.17 -30.00
C TYR A 274 -6.79 -20.87 -29.76
N MET A 275 -7.16 -19.61 -29.87
CA MET A 275 -8.51 -19.11 -29.70
C MET A 275 -8.69 -17.85 -30.55
N SER A 276 -9.89 -17.57 -31.00
CA SER A 276 -10.22 -16.34 -31.72
C SER A 276 -11.52 -15.77 -31.20
N ASP A 277 -11.55 -14.46 -30.97
CA ASP A 277 -12.74 -13.76 -30.51
C ASP A 277 -12.85 -12.39 -31.19
N GLU A 278 -14.02 -12.07 -31.73
CA GLU A 278 -14.36 -10.77 -32.35
C GLU A 278 -13.27 -10.15 -33.26
N GLY A 279 -12.62 -10.96 -34.11
CA GLY A 279 -11.56 -10.50 -35.02
C GLY A 279 -10.18 -10.33 -34.37
N VAL A 280 -9.98 -10.88 -33.17
CA VAL A 280 -8.69 -10.96 -32.48
C VAL A 280 -8.27 -12.43 -32.38
N SER A 281 -7.11 -12.76 -32.96
CA SER A 281 -6.51 -14.08 -32.78
C SER A 281 -5.67 -14.06 -31.50
N VAL A 282 -5.90 -15.03 -30.62
CA VAL A 282 -5.23 -15.14 -29.33
C VAL A 282 -4.55 -16.50 -29.21
N LEU A 283 -3.25 -16.48 -28.90
CA LEU A 283 -2.44 -17.68 -28.66
C LEU A 283 -1.92 -17.63 -27.23
N VAL A 284 -2.42 -18.49 -26.35
CA VAL A 284 -1.96 -18.58 -24.95
C VAL A 284 -0.87 -19.64 -24.86
N SER A 285 0.34 -19.23 -24.50
CA SER A 285 1.47 -20.11 -24.29
C SER A 285 1.88 -20.18 -22.81
N ARG A 286 1.97 -21.41 -22.29
CA ARG A 286 2.30 -21.68 -20.88
C ARG A 286 3.12 -22.95 -20.75
N PHE A 287 3.79 -23.14 -19.61
CA PHE A 287 4.45 -24.41 -19.30
C PHE A 287 3.44 -25.42 -18.76
N ASP A 288 3.48 -26.64 -19.27
CA ASP A 288 2.71 -27.75 -18.73
C ASP A 288 3.35 -28.21 -17.41
N ILE A 289 2.93 -27.56 -16.33
CA ILE A 289 3.38 -27.88 -14.97
C ILE A 289 2.28 -28.71 -14.32
N PRO A 290 2.60 -29.91 -13.78
CA PRO A 290 1.64 -30.72 -13.06
C PRO A 290 0.94 -29.92 -11.95
N SER A 291 -0.39 -30.01 -11.89
CA SER A 291 -1.22 -29.29 -10.91
C SER A 291 -1.17 -29.89 -9.50
N ASP A 292 -0.64 -31.11 -9.34
CA ASP A 292 -0.64 -31.83 -8.08
C ASP A 292 0.50 -31.36 -7.16
N SER A 293 0.10 -30.65 -6.10
CA SER A 293 0.96 -30.09 -5.06
C SER A 293 1.79 -31.11 -4.28
N ALA A 294 1.50 -32.41 -4.40
CA ALA A 294 2.26 -33.48 -3.74
C ALA A 294 3.61 -33.78 -4.42
N GLU A 295 3.76 -33.47 -5.72
CA GLU A 295 5.04 -33.63 -6.45
C GLU A 295 5.88 -32.35 -6.46
N LEU A 296 5.25 -31.20 -6.21
CA LEU A 296 5.92 -29.90 -6.12
C LEU A 296 6.34 -29.61 -4.67
N GLU A 297 7.32 -30.35 -4.17
CA GLU A 297 7.96 -30.09 -2.85
C GLU A 297 8.63 -28.70 -2.81
N HIS A 298 8.90 -28.12 -3.98
CA HIS A 298 9.43 -26.76 -4.20
C HIS A 298 8.73 -26.06 -5.38
N GLU A 299 8.69 -24.72 -5.36
CA GLU A 299 8.24 -23.89 -6.48
C GLU A 299 8.97 -24.30 -7.78
N PRO A 300 8.26 -24.60 -8.88
CA PRO A 300 8.89 -24.95 -10.14
C PRO A 300 9.60 -23.71 -10.70
N ASN A 301 10.89 -23.62 -10.42
CA ASN A 301 11.71 -22.48 -10.81
C ASN A 301 11.98 -22.51 -12.32
N ILE A 302 11.13 -21.83 -13.10
CA ILE A 302 11.32 -21.59 -14.53
C ILE A 302 12.53 -20.66 -14.70
N THR A 303 13.57 -21.15 -15.37
CA THR A 303 14.75 -20.34 -15.65
C THR A 303 14.46 -19.29 -16.74
N ALA A 304 15.24 -18.20 -16.75
CA ALA A 304 15.12 -17.18 -17.80
C ALA A 304 15.30 -17.77 -19.21
N GLN A 305 16.18 -18.76 -19.37
CA GLN A 305 16.42 -19.43 -20.64
C GLN A 305 15.21 -20.25 -21.11
N GLU A 306 14.58 -21.01 -20.21
CA GLU A 306 13.35 -21.75 -20.52
C GLU A 306 12.24 -20.79 -20.93
N PHE A 307 12.07 -19.69 -20.20
CA PHE A 307 11.04 -18.70 -20.51
C PHE A 307 11.27 -18.00 -21.86
N ARG A 308 12.51 -17.69 -22.21
CA ARG A 308 12.89 -17.19 -23.55
C ARG A 308 12.58 -18.19 -24.65
N LYS A 309 12.84 -19.49 -24.43
CA LYS A 309 12.51 -20.55 -25.39
C LYS A 309 11.00 -20.60 -25.66
N LEU A 310 10.17 -20.51 -24.61
CA LEU A 310 8.71 -20.40 -24.73
C LEU A 310 8.28 -19.16 -25.53
N ALA A 311 8.83 -17.99 -25.18
CA ALA A 311 8.53 -16.73 -25.86
C ALA A 311 8.89 -16.76 -27.35
N LYS A 312 10.05 -17.32 -27.71
CA LYS A 312 10.45 -17.54 -29.11
C LYS A 312 9.51 -18.46 -29.85
N ALA A 313 9.12 -19.57 -29.22
CA ALA A 313 8.23 -20.54 -29.83
C ALA A 313 6.85 -19.94 -30.16
N LEU A 314 6.34 -19.08 -29.26
CA LEU A 314 5.13 -18.29 -29.49
C LEU A 314 5.33 -17.21 -30.55
N ALA A 315 6.40 -16.43 -30.47
CA ALA A 315 6.71 -15.36 -31.43
C ALA A 315 6.78 -15.88 -32.88
N ARG A 316 7.45 -17.02 -33.11
CA ARG A 316 7.52 -17.65 -34.43
C ARG A 316 6.14 -18.03 -34.98
N ARG A 317 5.23 -18.49 -34.11
CA ARG A 317 3.86 -18.85 -34.49
C ARG A 317 3.03 -17.62 -34.82
N LEU A 318 3.16 -16.56 -34.01
CA LEU A 318 2.47 -15.29 -34.28
C LEU A 318 2.92 -14.67 -35.60
N ILE A 319 4.23 -14.62 -35.85
CA ILE A 319 4.77 -14.11 -37.12
C ILE A 319 4.21 -14.92 -38.29
N LYS A 320 4.26 -16.25 -38.21
CA LYS A 320 3.71 -17.12 -39.26
C LYS A 320 2.22 -16.85 -39.49
N LEU A 321 1.43 -16.79 -38.42
CA LEU A 321 -0.01 -16.57 -38.49
C LEU A 321 -0.37 -15.17 -39.03
N SER A 322 0.44 -14.16 -38.74
CA SER A 322 0.24 -12.79 -39.25
C SER A 322 0.56 -12.62 -40.74
N THR A 323 1.29 -13.57 -41.32
CA THR A 323 1.72 -13.53 -42.74
C THR A 323 0.90 -14.42 -43.66
N GLU A 324 0.04 -15.28 -43.10
CA GLU A 324 -0.88 -16.17 -43.83
C GLU A 324 -2.21 -15.46 -44.13
#